data_AF-A0A2I1JW14-F1
#
_entry.id   AF-A0A2I1JW14-F1
#
_cell.length_a   1.000
_cell.length_b   1.000
_cell.length_c   1.000
_cell.angle_alpha   90.00
_cell.angle_beta   90.00
_cell.angle_gamma   90.00
#
_symmetry.space_group_name_H-M   'P 1'
#
loop_
_entity.id
_entity.type
_entity.pdbx_description
1 polymer ?
#
loop_
_entity_poly.entity_id
_entity_poly.type
_entity_poly.pdbx_seq_one_letter_code
_entity_poly.pdbx_strand_id
1 'polypeptide(L)'
;MFCEQCGEKCSPNDIFCGACGHRLVQNSQIEIQSEMPVNQMSTEPLQTTKSSKTSFSFRDMLFGLALSCLFVISFLFYLLLYSRDNFLEFH
;
A
#
# COMPACT_ATOMS: atom_id res chain seq x y z
N MET A 1 0.98 -10.83 -11.97
CA MET A 1 0.21 -11.80 -11.15
C MET A 1 -0.78 -11.04 -10.29
N PHE A 2 -1.78 -11.69 -9.72
CA PHE A 2 -2.72 -11.03 -8.80
C PHE A 2 -2.52 -11.59 -7.40
N CYS A 3 -2.65 -10.73 -6.40
CA CYS A 3 -2.59 -11.17 -5.01
C CYS A 3 -3.84 -11.96 -4.65
N GLU A 4 -3.67 -13.14 -4.06
CA GLU A 4 -4.78 -14.00 -3.66
C GLU A 4 -5.59 -13.43 -2.49
N GLN A 5 -5.01 -12.51 -1.72
CA GLN A 5 -5.65 -11.94 -0.54
C GLN A 5 -6.44 -10.65 -0.83
N CYS A 6 -6.04 -9.85 -1.82
CA CYS A 6 -6.71 -8.57 -2.12
C CYS A 6 -7.03 -8.32 -3.59
N GLY A 7 -6.59 -9.19 -4.50
CA GLY A 7 -6.82 -9.04 -5.93
C GLY A 7 -5.99 -7.96 -6.62
N GLU A 8 -5.04 -7.31 -5.92
CA GLU A 8 -4.16 -6.30 -6.52
C GLU A 8 -3.24 -6.91 -7.57
N LYS A 9 -2.92 -6.13 -8.62
CA LYS A 9 -1.98 -6.55 -9.65
C LYS A 9 -0.55 -6.40 -9.12
N CYS A 10 0.12 -7.52 -8.86
CA CYS A 10 1.51 -7.58 -8.41
C CYS A 10 2.47 -7.97 -9.55
N SER A 11 3.71 -7.51 -9.45
CA SER A 11 4.81 -7.89 -10.33
C SER A 11 5.30 -9.30 -9.96
N PRO A 12 5.71 -10.15 -10.93
CA PRO A 12 6.25 -11.49 -10.63
C PRO A 12 7.54 -11.50 -9.80
N ASN A 13 8.19 -10.33 -9.66
CA ASN A 13 9.38 -10.15 -8.82
C ASN A 13 9.05 -9.61 -7.42
N ASP A 14 7.78 -9.32 -7.14
CA ASP A 14 7.37 -8.83 -5.82
C ASP A 14 7.33 -9.99 -4.82
N ILE A 15 8.03 -9.83 -3.70
CA ILE A 15 8.03 -10.79 -2.59
C ILE A 15 6.77 -10.61 -1.72
N PHE A 16 6.18 -9.40 -1.73
CA PHE A 16 4.99 -9.04 -0.96
C PHE A 16 4.05 -8.18 -1.79
N CYS A 17 2.75 -8.30 -1.56
CA CYS A 17 1.75 -7.46 -2.17
C CYS A 17 1.82 -6.04 -1.61
N GLY A 18 2.00 -5.05 -2.49
CA GLY A 18 2.04 -3.64 -2.09
C GLY A 18 0.72 -3.07 -1.56
N ALA A 19 -0.41 -3.72 -1.83
CA ALA A 19 -1.73 -3.27 -1.36
C ALA A 19 -2.14 -3.84 0.00
N CYS A 20 -1.91 -5.14 0.24
CA CYS A 20 -2.36 -5.80 1.47
C CYS A 20 -1.24 -6.38 2.34
N GLY A 21 0.01 -6.34 1.89
CA GLY A 21 1.16 -6.90 2.62
C GLY A 21 1.26 -8.43 2.58
N HIS A 22 0.35 -9.14 1.90
CA HIS A 22 0.41 -10.59 1.79
C HIS A 22 1.69 -11.04 1.08
N ARG A 23 2.36 -12.07 1.62
CA ARG A 23 3.59 -12.61 1.02
C ARG A 23 3.24 -13.33 -0.28
N LEU A 24 3.85 -12.89 -1.37
CA LEU A 24 3.70 -13.50 -2.67
C LEU A 24 4.71 -14.64 -2.74
N VAL A 25 4.22 -15.88 -2.75
CA VAL A 25 5.09 -17.06 -2.74
C VAL A 25 5.73 -17.19 -4.12
N GLN A 26 6.95 -16.71 -4.27
CA GLN A 26 7.71 -16.92 -5.50
C GLN A 26 8.17 -18.38 -5.51
N ASN A 27 7.54 -19.20 -6.36
CA ASN A 27 7.93 -20.59 -6.57
C ASN A 27 9.20 -20.65 -7.43
N SER A 28 10.31 -20.09 -6.94
CA SER A 28 11.63 -20.54 -7.35
C SER A 28 11.90 -21.80 -6.53
N GLN A 29 11.56 -22.94 -7.12
CA GLN A 29 11.87 -24.25 -6.55
C GLN A 29 13.38 -24.34 -6.35
N ILE A 30 13.82 -24.03 -5.13
CA ILE A 30 15.01 -24.63 -4.56
C ILE A 30 14.57 -26.05 -4.25
N GLU A 31 14.88 -26.95 -5.18
CA GLU A 31 14.87 -28.39 -4.96
C GLU A 31 15.90 -28.68 -3.86
N ILE A 32 15.43 -28.74 -2.60
CA ILE A 32 16.25 -29.17 -1.47
C ILE A 32 16.12 -30.69 -1.35
N GLN A 33 17.09 -31.40 -1.91
CA GLN A 33 17.62 -32.65 -1.38
C GLN A 33 19.14 -32.41 -1.35
N SER A 34 19.91 -32.50 -0.27
CA SER A 34 19.72 -33.01 1.09
C SER A 34 20.81 -32.38 1.98
N GLU A 35 20.54 -32.35 3.30
CA GLU A 35 21.47 -32.40 4.45
C GLU A 35 22.69 -31.44 4.64
N MET A 36 22.71 -30.89 5.88
CA MET A 36 23.82 -30.34 6.71
C MET A 36 24.06 -28.81 6.81
N PRO A 37 24.44 -28.32 8.02
CA PRO A 37 24.26 -26.92 8.43
C PRO A 37 25.46 -26.05 8.00
N VAL A 38 25.21 -25.02 7.19
CA VAL A 38 26.24 -24.02 6.84
C VAL A 38 25.97 -22.73 7.61
N ASN A 39 26.88 -22.52 8.56
CA ASN A 39 26.99 -21.37 9.44
C ASN A 39 27.34 -20.10 8.64
N GLN A 40 26.82 -18.96 9.09
CA GLN A 40 26.97 -17.65 8.45
C GLN A 40 28.43 -17.16 8.50
N MET A 41 29.07 -16.89 7.35
CA MET A 41 30.24 -15.98 7.31
C MET A 41 30.49 -15.39 5.91
N SER A 42 30.76 -14.09 5.91
CA SER A 42 30.77 -13.09 4.82
C SER A 42 31.82 -13.29 3.71
N THR A 43 31.51 -12.84 2.49
CA THR A 43 32.49 -12.12 1.63
C THR A 43 31.78 -11.15 0.67
N GLU A 44 32.19 -9.88 0.70
CA GLU A 44 31.61 -8.72 0.01
C GLU A 44 32.15 -8.56 -1.43
N PRO A 45 31.31 -8.19 -2.41
CA PRO A 45 31.58 -6.93 -3.11
C PRO A 45 30.31 -6.08 -3.28
N LEU A 46 30.52 -4.78 -3.12
CA LEU A 46 29.63 -3.65 -3.35
C LEU A 46 28.67 -3.83 -4.55
N GLN A 47 27.41 -4.22 -4.29
CA GLN A 47 26.28 -3.88 -5.14
C GLN A 47 25.26 -3.07 -4.35
N THR A 48 25.46 -1.75 -4.44
CA THR A 48 24.41 -0.77 -4.29
C THR A 48 23.30 -1.05 -5.30
N THR A 49 22.24 -1.76 -4.93
CA THR A 49 20.95 -1.59 -5.61
C THR A 49 19.84 -1.63 -4.58
N LYS A 50 19.31 -0.42 -4.30
CA LYS A 50 18.08 -0.12 -3.56
C LYS A 50 17.68 -1.21 -2.55
N SER A 51 18.05 -1.08 -1.28
CA SER A 51 17.10 -0.45 -0.34
C SER A 51 15.99 0.24 -1.13
N SER A 52 14.89 -0.48 -1.38
CA SER A 52 13.65 0.13 -1.86
C SER A 52 13.17 1.04 -0.74
N LYS A 53 13.82 2.20 -0.66
CA LYS A 53 13.24 3.46 -0.24
C LYS A 53 12.05 3.70 -1.15
N THR A 54 10.95 3.07 -0.79
CA THR A 54 9.71 3.81 -0.66
C THR A 54 9.29 3.56 0.77
N SER A 55 9.82 4.41 1.65
CA SER A 55 9.20 4.73 2.91
C SER A 55 7.73 5.03 2.61
N PHE A 56 6.87 4.01 2.70
CA PHE A 56 5.43 4.21 2.66
C PHE A 56 5.13 4.94 3.97
N SER A 57 5.14 6.27 3.92
CA SER A 57 5.13 7.09 5.11
C SER A 57 3.71 7.02 5.66
N PHE A 58 3.58 6.67 6.94
CA PHE A 58 2.32 6.76 7.68
C PHE A 58 1.64 8.14 7.52
N ARG A 59 2.43 9.17 7.18
CA ARG A 59 2.00 10.52 6.82
C ARG A 59 1.08 10.53 5.58
N ASP A 60 1.34 9.73 4.55
CA ASP A 60 0.56 9.73 3.30
C ASP A 60 -0.87 9.21 3.54
N MET A 61 -1.03 8.23 4.44
CA MET A 61 -2.35 7.72 4.85
C MET A 61 -3.13 8.75 5.68
N LEU A 62 -2.45 9.52 6.54
CA LEU A 62 -3.06 10.60 7.32
C LEU A 62 -3.51 11.75 6.42
N PHE A 63 -2.71 12.12 5.41
CA PHE A 63 -3.10 13.13 4.42
C PHE A 63 -4.31 12.69 3.60
N GLY A 64 -4.37 11.42 3.18
CA GLY A 64 -5.51 10.88 2.46
C GLY A 64 -6.80 10.93 3.27
N LEU A 65 -6.76 10.50 4.53
CA LEU A 65 -7.92 10.58 5.44
C LEU A 65 -8.33 12.04 5.72
N ALA A 66 -7.37 12.93 5.94
CA ALA A 66 -7.66 14.34 6.21
C ALA A 66 -8.32 15.02 5.01
N LEU A 67 -7.80 14.81 3.79
CA LEU A 67 -8.36 15.37 2.57
C LEU A 67 -9.76 14.83 2.27
N SER A 68 -9.97 13.53 2.49
CA SER A 68 -11.30 12.93 2.30
C SER A 68 -12.32 13.48 3.31
N CYS A 69 -11.95 13.60 4.58
CA CYS A 69 -12.81 14.22 5.61
C CYS A 69 -13.13 15.68 5.28
N LEU A 70 -12.13 16.48 4.86
CA LEU A 70 -12.36 17.88 4.49
C LEU A 70 -13.31 18.00 3.30
N PHE A 71 -13.19 17.12 2.31
CA PHE A 71 -14.08 17.11 1.15
C PHE A 71 -15.52 16.78 1.55
N VAL A 72 -15.72 15.76 2.40
CA VAL A 72 -17.04 15.37 2.91
C VAL A 72 -17.65 16.49 3.75
N ILE A 73 -16.91 17.09 4.67
CA ILE A 73 -17.39 18.19 5.52
C ILE A 73 -17.77 19.40 4.67
N SER A 74 -16.93 19.76 3.69
CA SER A 74 -17.20 20.85 2.76
C SER A 74 -18.47 20.61 1.95
N PHE A 75 -18.66 19.39 1.43
CA PHE A 75 -19.85 19.02 0.68
C PHE A 75 -21.12 19.06 1.55
N LEU A 76 -21.07 18.51 2.77
CA LEU A 76 -22.20 18.59 3.71
C LEU A 76 -22.53 20.04 4.06
N PHE A 77 -21.52 20.87 4.30
CA PHE A 77 -21.72 22.28 4.58
C PHE A 77 -22.33 23.01 3.38
N TYR A 78 -21.86 22.74 2.16
CA TYR A 78 -22.46 23.26 0.94
C TYR A 78 -23.92 22.82 0.79
N LEU A 79 -24.25 21.55 1.06
CA LEU A 79 -25.63 21.08 1.04
C LEU A 79 -26.50 21.74 2.12
N LEU A 80 -25.96 21.97 3.32
CA LEU A 80 -26.68 22.70 4.36
C LEU A 80 -26.95 24.14 3.95
N LEU A 81 -25.94 24.83 3.41
CA LEU A 81 -26.11 26.19 2.89
C LEU A 81 -27.09 26.22 1.72
N TYR A 82 -26.99 25.27 0.80
CA TYR A 82 -27.90 25.12 -0.32
C TYR A 82 -29.33 24.90 0.17
N SER A 83 -29.55 24.00 1.14
CA SER A 83 -30.88 23.75 1.71
C SER A 83 -31.46 24.98 2.41
N ARG A 84 -30.62 25.77 3.09
CA ARG A 84 -31.02 27.04 3.72
C ARG A 84 -31.41 28.09 2.68
N ASP A 85 -30.63 28.22 1.61
CA ASP A 85 -30.87 29.19 0.55
C ASP A 85 -32.18 28.89 -0.20
N ASN A 86 -32.40 27.62 -0.57
CA ASN A 86 -33.67 27.18 -1.17
C ASN A 86 -34.86 27.37 -0.23
N PHE A 87 -34.66 27.25 1.09
CA PHE A 87 -35.72 27.53 2.06
C PHE A 87 -36.07 29.03 2.14
N LEU A 88 -35.10 29.93 1.93
CA LEU A 88 -35.32 31.38 1.88
C LEU A 88 -36.00 31.82 0.58
N GLU A 89 -35.88 31.06 -0.52
CA GLU A 89 -36.54 31.40 -1.79
C GLU A 89 -38.04 31.04 -1.81
N PHE A 90 -38.49 30.16 -0.90
CA PHE A 90 -39.88 29.69 -0.84
C PHE A 90 -40.77 30.43 0.18
N HIS A 91 -40.24 31.41 0.91
CA HIS A 91 -40.97 32.18 1.94
C HIS A 91 -40.89 33.68 1.68
#